data_AF-A0A3D6EDE7-F1
#
_entry.id   AF-A0A3D6EDE7-F1
#
_cell.length_a   1.000
_cell.length_b   1.000
_cell.length_c   1.000
_cell.angle_alpha   90.00
_cell.angle_beta   90.00
_cell.angle_gamma   90.00
#
_symmetry.space_group_name_H-M   'P 1'
#
loop_
_entity.id
_entity.type
_entity.pdbx_description
1 polymer ?
#
loop_
_entity_poly.entity_id
_entity_poly.type
_entity_poly.pdbx_seq_one_letter_code
_entity_poly.pdbx_strand_id
1 'polypeptide(L)'
;AWINLSWSGDAQWAIDEAAEMGVELRYAVPKEGSTVWFDGWLIPKYAKNTKAASYFINFLCKPENAVRNMDVIGYVSALGGDEILSEMEDPDSFGPLDATYFFGEKADSVCLNPVMYPDASVIARCGMMHDSGDRTEALMKMWSRVKGDNANVWTYVLVGGVVVILGALVAIRLTSGKRKKHGRRK
;
A
#
# COMPACT_ATOMS: atom_id res chain seq x y z
N ALA A 1 8.24 10.13 -21.27
CA ALA A 1 7.87 8.83 -20.66
C ALA A 1 7.28 9.12 -19.30
N TRP A 2 6.14 8.52 -18.97
CA TRP A 2 5.53 8.62 -17.64
C TRP A 2 6.01 7.41 -16.82
N ILE A 3 6.49 7.66 -15.61
CA ILE A 3 6.94 6.61 -14.69
C ILE A 3 6.45 6.98 -13.30
N ASN A 4 6.03 5.97 -12.54
CA ASN A 4 5.64 6.12 -11.14
C ASN A 4 6.35 5.06 -10.29
N LEU A 5 6.63 5.40 -9.05
CA LEU A 5 7.01 4.42 -8.04
C LEU A 5 5.73 3.78 -7.50
N SER A 6 5.62 2.46 -7.59
CA SER A 6 4.46 1.71 -7.11
C SER A 6 4.89 0.42 -6.43
N TRP A 7 4.11 0.02 -5.44
CA TRP A 7 4.15 -1.35 -4.93
C TRP A 7 3.61 -2.32 -5.99
N SER A 8 4.10 -3.56 -5.96
CA SER A 8 3.81 -4.55 -7.00
C SER A 8 2.33 -4.91 -7.10
N GLY A 9 1.64 -5.13 -5.98
CA GLY A 9 0.21 -5.44 -6.00
C GLY A 9 -0.66 -4.30 -6.50
N ASP A 10 -0.38 -3.07 -6.07
CA ASP A 10 -1.07 -1.87 -6.59
C ASP A 10 -0.80 -1.68 -8.10
N ALA A 11 0.42 -2.01 -8.55
CA ALA A 11 0.77 -1.96 -9.95
C ALA A 11 0.05 -3.03 -10.76
N GLN A 12 -0.10 -4.25 -10.23
CA GLN A 12 -0.86 -5.33 -10.87
C GLN A 12 -2.31 -4.90 -11.08
N TRP A 13 -2.97 -4.41 -10.02
CA TRP A 13 -4.34 -3.91 -10.11
C TRP A 13 -4.46 -2.77 -11.14
N ALA A 14 -3.52 -1.82 -11.14
CA ALA A 14 -3.51 -0.74 -12.11
C ALA A 14 -3.29 -1.21 -13.56
N ILE A 15 -2.47 -2.25 -13.78
CA ILE A 15 -2.25 -2.85 -15.10
C ILE A 15 -3.55 -3.47 -15.61
N ASP A 16 -4.25 -4.22 -14.76
CA ASP A 16 -5.48 -4.91 -15.13
C ASP A 16 -6.60 -3.91 -15.47
N GLU A 17 -6.84 -2.91 -14.62
CA GLU A 17 -7.83 -1.84 -14.86
C GLU A 17 -7.51 -1.00 -16.10
N ALA A 18 -6.22 -0.70 -16.32
CA ALA A 18 -5.80 0.06 -17.50
C ALA A 18 -6.03 -0.74 -18.80
N ALA A 19 -5.81 -2.06 -18.76
CA ALA A 19 -6.01 -2.94 -19.91
C ALA A 19 -7.49 -2.95 -20.36
N GLU A 20 -8.45 -2.92 -19.42
CA GLU A 20 -9.89 -2.80 -19.75
C GLU A 20 -10.21 -1.51 -20.51
N MET A 21 -9.44 -0.45 -20.28
CA MET A 21 -9.57 0.84 -20.95
C MET A 21 -8.70 0.96 -22.21
N GLY A 22 -8.02 -0.12 -22.63
CA GLY A 22 -7.12 -0.15 -23.78
C GLY A 22 -5.81 0.60 -23.57
N VAL A 23 -5.39 0.80 -22.31
CA VAL A 23 -4.13 1.45 -21.94
C VAL A 23 -3.14 0.38 -21.46
N GLU A 24 -1.98 0.32 -22.10
CA GLU A 24 -0.92 -0.62 -21.72
C GLU A 24 -0.02 -0.01 -20.62
N LEU A 25 0.02 -0.66 -19.46
CA LEU A 25 0.97 -0.37 -18.39
C LEU A 25 1.92 -1.55 -18.20
N ARG A 26 3.12 -1.28 -17.69
CA ARG A 26 4.14 -2.31 -17.38
C ARG A 26 4.79 -2.02 -16.04
N TYR A 27 5.13 -3.09 -15.32
CA TYR A 27 5.90 -3.05 -14.09
C TYR A 27 7.35 -3.49 -14.35
N ALA A 28 8.31 -2.82 -13.72
CA ALA A 28 9.72 -3.18 -13.84
C ALA A 28 10.46 -2.92 -12.53
N VAL A 29 11.30 -3.88 -12.15
CA VAL A 29 12.24 -3.73 -11.04
C VAL A 29 13.57 -3.16 -11.58
N PRO A 30 14.12 -2.08 -11.01
CA PRO A 30 15.41 -1.52 -11.42
C PRO A 30 16.55 -2.54 -11.45
N LYS A 31 17.57 -2.28 -12.28
CA LYS A 31 18.73 -3.18 -12.43
C LYS A 31 19.58 -3.24 -11.17
N GLU A 32 19.58 -2.15 -10.40
CA GLU A 32 20.22 -1.99 -9.10
C GLU A 32 19.51 -2.77 -8.00
N GLY A 33 18.31 -3.31 -8.26
CA GLY A 33 17.45 -3.93 -7.28
C GLY A 33 16.38 -2.97 -6.73
N SER A 34 15.54 -3.51 -5.85
CA SER A 34 14.50 -2.76 -5.14
C SER A 34 14.32 -3.35 -3.73
N THR A 35 13.30 -2.88 -3.03
CA THR A 35 12.97 -3.33 -1.68
C THR A 35 12.03 -4.52 -1.71
N VAL A 36 12.38 -5.59 -1.00
CA VAL A 36 11.47 -6.68 -0.59
C VAL A 36 10.97 -6.38 0.81
N TRP A 37 9.69 -6.59 1.06
CA TRP A 37 9.03 -6.27 2.33
C TRP A 37 7.93 -7.29 2.62
N PHE A 38 7.52 -7.36 3.88
CA PHE A 38 6.49 -8.28 4.36
C PHE A 38 5.59 -7.56 5.35
N ASP A 39 4.29 -7.76 5.19
CA ASP A 39 3.30 -7.43 6.20
C ASP A 39 2.91 -8.70 6.98
N GLY A 40 2.63 -8.52 8.26
CA GLY A 40 2.27 -9.62 9.16
C GLY A 40 1.13 -9.26 10.09
N TRP A 41 0.18 -10.18 10.24
CA TRP A 41 -0.86 -10.07 11.26
C TRP A 41 -0.27 -10.30 12.66
N LEU A 42 -0.59 -9.39 13.58
CA LEU A 42 -0.16 -9.46 14.97
C LEU A 42 -1.37 -9.40 15.90
N ILE A 43 -1.31 -10.11 17.03
CA ILE A 43 -2.30 -10.00 18.11
C ILE A 43 -1.74 -9.04 19.17
N PRO A 44 -2.29 -7.83 19.35
CA PRO A 44 -1.81 -6.90 20.35
C PRO A 44 -1.90 -7.48 21.78
N LYS A 45 -0.93 -7.17 22.64
CA LYS A 45 -0.88 -7.65 24.04
C LYS A 45 -2.15 -7.35 24.83
N TYR A 46 -2.86 -6.28 24.47
CA TYR A 46 -4.08 -5.82 25.13
C TYR A 46 -5.38 -6.26 24.42
N ALA A 47 -5.29 -7.14 23.43
CA ALA A 47 -6.44 -7.67 22.72
C ALA A 47 -7.40 -8.38 23.69
N LYS A 48 -8.67 -8.00 23.67
CA LYS A 48 -9.70 -8.54 24.57
C LYS A 48 -10.20 -9.93 24.16
N ASN A 49 -10.04 -10.28 22.88
CA ASN A 49 -10.49 -11.56 22.34
C ASN A 49 -9.41 -12.19 21.46
N THR A 50 -8.37 -12.71 22.10
CA THR A 50 -7.25 -13.37 21.42
C THR A 50 -7.70 -14.62 20.67
N LYS A 51 -8.68 -15.36 21.20
CA LYS A 51 -9.22 -16.57 20.55
C LYS A 51 -9.85 -16.27 19.19
N ALA A 52 -10.70 -15.23 19.11
CA ALA A 52 -11.29 -14.82 17.83
C ALA A 52 -10.23 -14.30 16.85
N ALA A 53 -9.23 -13.54 17.33
CA ALA A 53 -8.13 -13.09 16.49
C ALA A 53 -7.32 -14.26 15.91
N SER A 54 -7.04 -15.30 16.71
CA SER A 54 -6.39 -16.51 16.24
C SER A 54 -7.23 -17.27 15.20
N TYR A 55 -8.55 -17.36 15.38
CA TYR A 55 -9.42 -17.96 14.36
C TYR A 55 -9.43 -17.17 13.05
N PHE A 56 -9.38 -15.83 13.13
CA PHE A 56 -9.31 -14.98 11.95
C PHE A 56 -7.98 -15.17 11.19
N ILE A 57 -6.85 -15.17 11.90
CA ILE A 57 -5.54 -15.45 11.28
C ILE A 57 -5.55 -16.85 10.65
N ASN A 58 -6.05 -17.86 11.36
CA ASN A 58 -6.16 -19.21 10.81
C ASN A 58 -7.08 -19.28 9.58
N PHE A 59 -8.16 -18.49 9.54
CA PHE A 59 -9.02 -18.37 8.37
C PHE A 59 -8.26 -17.78 7.17
N LEU A 60 -7.48 -16.72 7.36
CA LEU A 60 -6.66 -16.12 6.31
C LEU A 60 -5.54 -17.05 5.82
N CYS A 61 -5.00 -17.92 6.68
CA CYS A 61 -3.97 -18.88 6.33
C CYS A 61 -4.50 -20.12 5.58
N LYS A 62 -5.81 -20.23 5.32
CA LYS A 62 -6.32 -21.29 4.44
C LYS A 62 -5.98 -20.97 2.99
N PRO A 63 -5.44 -21.92 2.20
CA PRO A 63 -5.04 -21.66 0.82
C PRO A 63 -6.15 -21.04 -0.05
N GLU A 64 -7.36 -21.60 -0.01
CA GLU A 64 -8.54 -21.06 -0.71
C GLU A 64 -8.83 -19.58 -0.42
N ASN A 65 -8.61 -19.12 0.82
CA ASN A 65 -8.85 -17.74 1.22
C ASN A 65 -7.67 -16.84 0.87
N ALA A 66 -6.45 -17.38 0.96
CA ALA A 66 -5.25 -16.68 0.56
C ALA A 66 -5.28 -16.38 -0.94
N VAL A 67 -5.55 -17.39 -1.79
CA VAL A 67 -5.67 -17.23 -3.25
C VAL A 67 -6.71 -16.18 -3.61
N ARG A 68 -7.94 -16.32 -3.12
CA ARG A 68 -8.99 -15.31 -3.36
C ARG A 68 -8.60 -13.90 -2.94
N ASN A 69 -7.85 -13.77 -1.85
CA ASN A 69 -7.39 -12.47 -1.40
C ASN A 69 -6.28 -11.93 -2.32
N MET A 70 -5.32 -12.77 -2.73
CA MET A 70 -4.24 -12.42 -3.66
C MET A 70 -4.81 -11.96 -5.01
N ASP A 71 -5.80 -12.67 -5.56
CA ASP A 71 -6.45 -12.33 -6.84
C ASP A 71 -7.06 -10.93 -6.82
N VAL A 72 -7.65 -10.54 -5.69
CA VAL A 72 -8.33 -9.24 -5.56
C VAL A 72 -7.34 -8.09 -5.37
N ILE A 73 -6.26 -8.31 -4.61
CA ILE A 73 -5.35 -7.21 -4.20
C ILE A 73 -4.04 -7.16 -4.99
N GLY A 74 -3.71 -8.20 -5.77
CA GLY A 74 -2.48 -8.31 -6.54
C GLY A 74 -1.20 -8.57 -5.71
N TYR A 75 -1.30 -8.68 -4.38
CA TYR A 75 -0.17 -9.02 -3.50
C TYR A 75 -0.11 -10.52 -3.22
N VAL A 76 1.09 -11.01 -2.93
CA VAL A 76 1.33 -12.43 -2.63
C VAL A 76 1.25 -12.71 -1.13
N SER A 77 0.61 -13.83 -0.79
CA SER A 77 0.61 -14.41 0.55
C SER A 77 1.96 -15.08 0.82
N ALA A 78 2.36 -15.18 2.09
CA ALA A 78 3.56 -15.91 2.50
C ALA A 78 3.39 -17.44 2.54
N LEU A 79 2.25 -17.97 2.06
CA LEU A 79 2.00 -19.41 1.96
C LEU A 79 2.66 -19.96 0.69
N GLY A 80 3.79 -20.66 0.84
CA GLY A 80 4.54 -21.28 -0.27
C GLY A 80 4.22 -22.76 -0.51
N GLY A 81 2.98 -23.20 -0.24
CA GLY A 81 2.58 -24.60 -0.41
C GLY A 81 2.22 -24.97 -1.85
N ASP A 82 2.22 -26.27 -2.16
CA ASP A 82 1.91 -26.85 -3.48
C ASP A 82 0.54 -26.41 -4.00
N GLU A 83 -0.44 -26.31 -3.11
CA GLU A 83 -1.80 -25.86 -3.43
C GLU A 83 -1.81 -24.41 -3.91
N ILE A 84 -0.99 -23.54 -3.33
CA ILE A 84 -0.87 -22.15 -3.80
C ILE A 84 -0.19 -22.12 -5.17
N LEU A 85 0.88 -22.89 -5.35
CA LEU A 85 1.58 -22.95 -6.63
C LEU A 85 0.64 -23.41 -7.76
N SER A 86 -0.12 -24.48 -7.52
CA SER A 86 -1.04 -25.02 -8.54
C SER A 86 -2.17 -24.07 -8.91
N GLU A 87 -2.68 -23.28 -7.96
CA GLU A 87 -3.76 -22.33 -8.22
C GLU A 87 -3.27 -21.05 -8.91
N MET A 88 -2.03 -20.63 -8.64
CA MET A 88 -1.45 -19.41 -9.23
C MET A 88 -0.78 -19.64 -10.58
N GLU A 89 -0.51 -20.89 -10.97
CA GLU A 89 0.13 -21.22 -12.24
C GLU A 89 -0.80 -20.96 -13.42
N ASP A 90 -0.35 -20.13 -14.35
CA ASP A 90 -1.09 -19.72 -15.54
C ASP A 90 -0.16 -19.74 -16.77
N PRO A 91 0.00 -20.92 -17.40
CA PRO A 91 0.86 -21.10 -18.58
C PRO A 91 0.28 -20.47 -19.85
N ASP A 92 -0.99 -20.10 -19.86
CA ASP A 92 -1.63 -19.45 -21.02
C ASP A 92 -1.30 -17.95 -21.06
N SER A 93 -1.10 -17.33 -19.88
CA SER A 93 -0.77 -15.91 -19.75
C SER A 93 0.72 -15.61 -19.59
N PHE A 94 1.49 -16.50 -18.93
CA PHE A 94 2.87 -16.20 -18.53
C PHE A 94 3.89 -17.21 -19.04
N GLY A 95 5.11 -16.72 -19.27
CA GLY A 95 6.26 -17.55 -19.59
C GLY A 95 6.92 -18.17 -18.35
N PRO A 96 7.80 -19.17 -18.53
CA PRO A 96 8.48 -19.82 -17.43
C PRO A 96 9.43 -18.86 -16.71
N LEU A 97 9.46 -18.95 -15.38
CA LEU A 97 10.38 -18.24 -14.48
C LEU A 97 10.85 -19.14 -13.34
N ASP A 98 11.95 -18.75 -12.69
CA ASP A 98 12.47 -19.42 -11.50
C ASP A 98 11.86 -18.80 -10.23
N ALA A 99 11.02 -19.55 -9.53
CA ALA A 99 10.41 -19.21 -8.24
C ALA A 99 10.90 -20.11 -7.09
N THR A 100 12.07 -20.74 -7.23
CA THR A 100 12.64 -21.67 -6.23
C THR A 100 12.87 -21.01 -4.87
N TYR A 101 13.12 -19.70 -4.84
CA TYR A 101 13.28 -18.93 -3.62
C TYR A 101 12.03 -18.93 -2.72
N PHE A 102 10.85 -19.22 -3.27
CA PHE A 102 9.58 -19.18 -2.56
C PHE A 102 8.93 -20.56 -2.44
N PHE A 103 8.85 -21.32 -3.53
CA PHE A 103 8.16 -22.62 -3.59
C PHE A 103 9.10 -23.84 -3.49
N GLY A 104 10.41 -23.61 -3.35
CA GLY A 104 11.42 -24.66 -3.27
C GLY A 104 11.88 -25.20 -4.63
N GLU A 105 12.76 -26.21 -4.62
CA GLU A 105 13.50 -26.71 -5.80
C GLU A 105 12.63 -27.11 -7.00
N LYS A 106 11.36 -27.48 -6.77
CA LYS A 106 10.42 -27.86 -7.84
C LYS A 106 9.93 -26.70 -8.71
N ALA A 107 10.19 -25.47 -8.31
CA ALA A 107 9.68 -24.27 -8.96
C ALA A 107 10.76 -23.54 -9.77
N ASP A 108 11.66 -24.29 -10.41
CA ASP A 108 12.75 -23.77 -11.26
C ASP A 108 12.28 -23.32 -12.65
N SER A 109 11.12 -23.79 -13.08
CA SER A 109 10.48 -23.39 -14.34
C SER A 109 8.96 -23.48 -14.23
N VAL A 110 8.33 -22.45 -13.64
CA VAL A 110 6.87 -22.35 -13.47
C VAL A 110 6.32 -21.12 -14.17
N CYS A 111 5.06 -21.17 -14.60
CA CYS A 111 4.42 -20.03 -15.27
C CYS A 111 3.59 -19.22 -14.27
N LEU A 112 4.20 -18.18 -13.68
CA LEU A 112 3.55 -17.31 -12.71
C LEU A 112 3.56 -15.86 -13.19
N ASN A 113 2.64 -15.05 -12.67
CA ASN A 113 2.65 -13.61 -12.93
C ASN A 113 3.95 -12.98 -12.36
N PRO A 114 4.86 -12.43 -13.19
CA PRO A 114 6.15 -11.92 -12.75
C PRO A 114 6.07 -10.63 -11.92
N VAL A 115 4.91 -9.95 -11.91
CA VAL A 115 4.65 -8.82 -11.01
C VAL A 115 4.40 -9.29 -9.58
N MET A 116 3.71 -10.43 -9.44
CA MET A 116 3.41 -11.06 -8.15
C MET A 116 4.59 -11.91 -7.65
N TYR A 117 5.08 -12.82 -8.51
CA TYR A 117 6.19 -13.72 -8.26
C TYR A 117 7.32 -13.44 -9.24
N PRO A 118 8.21 -12.46 -8.96
CA PRO A 118 9.31 -12.16 -9.84
C PRO A 118 10.32 -13.32 -9.89
N ASP A 119 11.06 -13.41 -10.99
CA ASP A 119 12.13 -14.39 -11.18
C ASP A 119 13.20 -14.32 -10.08
N ALA A 120 13.81 -15.46 -9.74
CA ALA A 120 14.84 -15.57 -8.71
C ALA A 120 16.01 -14.60 -8.96
N SER A 121 16.38 -14.33 -10.21
CA SER A 121 17.43 -13.36 -10.56
C SER A 121 17.05 -11.91 -10.22
N VAL A 122 15.75 -11.61 -10.13
CA VAL A 122 15.21 -10.33 -9.67
C VAL A 122 15.30 -10.23 -8.16
N ILE A 123 14.87 -11.27 -7.44
CA ILE A 123 14.96 -11.30 -5.99
C ILE A 123 16.42 -11.24 -5.51
N ALA A 124 17.32 -11.94 -6.19
CA ALA A 124 18.74 -12.01 -5.82
C ALA A 124 19.47 -10.65 -5.79
N ARG A 125 18.94 -9.64 -6.50
CA ARG A 125 19.47 -8.27 -6.52
C ARG A 125 18.68 -7.30 -5.62
N CYS A 126 17.55 -7.71 -5.08
CA CYS A 126 16.74 -6.88 -4.20
C CYS A 126 17.20 -6.99 -2.73
N GLY A 127 16.92 -5.95 -1.94
CA GLY A 127 17.24 -5.90 -0.53
C GLY A 127 15.98 -6.03 0.33
N MET A 128 16.06 -6.86 1.38
CA MET A 128 14.99 -6.95 2.38
C MET A 128 14.94 -5.65 3.22
N MET A 129 13.75 -5.12 3.44
CA MET A 129 13.54 -4.03 4.39
C MET A 129 13.77 -4.53 5.82
N HIS A 130 14.72 -3.90 6.51
CA HIS A 130 15.03 -4.20 7.90
C HIS A 130 14.64 -3.05 8.83
N ASP A 131 14.38 -3.38 10.09
CA ASP A 131 14.22 -2.38 11.13
C ASP A 131 15.48 -1.49 11.22
N SER A 132 15.24 -0.19 11.34
CA SER A 132 16.30 0.81 11.42
C SER A 132 16.78 1.07 12.85
N GLY A 133 16.12 0.49 13.86
CA GLY A 133 16.46 0.64 15.28
C GLY A 133 16.64 2.10 15.67
N ASP A 134 17.76 2.39 16.32
CA ASP A 134 18.13 3.74 16.77
C ASP A 134 18.31 4.77 15.62
N ARG A 135 18.42 4.31 14.37
CA ARG A 135 18.54 5.20 13.20
C ARG A 135 17.19 5.65 12.63
N THR A 136 16.08 5.10 13.13
CA THR A 136 14.73 5.41 12.64
C THR A 136 14.42 6.91 12.72
N GLU A 137 14.82 7.59 13.79
CA GLU A 137 14.59 9.04 13.93
C GLU A 137 15.34 9.84 12.85
N ALA A 138 16.60 9.47 12.57
CA ALA A 138 17.39 10.11 11.53
C ALA A 138 16.77 9.88 10.14
N LEU A 139 16.31 8.67 9.84
CA LEU A 139 15.61 8.33 8.61
C LEU A 139 14.33 9.16 8.44
N MET A 140 13.50 9.23 9.49
CA MET A 140 12.27 10.01 9.47
C MET A 140 12.54 11.51 9.27
N LYS A 141 13.59 12.04 9.88
CA LYS A 141 14.01 13.44 9.71
C LYS A 141 14.48 13.72 8.28
N MET A 142 15.23 12.80 7.67
CA MET A 142 15.61 12.90 6.26
C MET A 142 14.39 12.90 5.35
N TRP A 143 13.46 11.97 5.57
CA TRP A 143 12.23 11.87 4.77
C TRP A 143 11.32 13.09 4.90
N SER A 144 11.14 13.61 6.10
CA SER A 144 10.39 14.85 6.37
C SER A 144 10.94 16.05 5.59
N ARG A 145 12.27 16.18 5.48
CA ARG A 145 12.92 17.21 4.65
C ARG A 145 12.61 17.04 3.16
N VAL A 146 12.63 15.80 2.65
CA VAL A 146 12.33 15.50 1.24
C VAL A 146 10.88 15.83 0.91
N LYS A 147 9.94 15.43 1.76
CA LYS A 147 8.51 15.75 1.59
C LYS A 147 8.22 17.25 1.69
N GLY A 148 9.18 18.03 2.19
CA GLY A 148 9.02 19.46 2.37
C GLY A 148 8.03 19.76 3.48
N ASP A 149 8.22 19.20 4.69
CA ASP A 149 7.67 19.76 5.93
C ASP A 149 8.28 21.16 6.15
N ASN A 150 7.86 22.09 5.29
CA ASN A 150 8.30 23.46 5.14
C ASN A 150 7.13 24.40 5.43
N ALA A 151 6.10 23.93 6.13
CA ALA A 151 5.15 24.82 6.76
C ALA A 151 5.94 25.65 7.79
N ASN A 152 6.38 26.82 7.37
CA ASN A 152 7.05 27.75 8.26
C ASN A 152 5.99 28.41 9.15
N VAL A 153 6.44 29.12 10.18
CA VAL A 153 5.54 29.86 11.07
C VAL A 153 4.58 30.76 10.28
N TRP A 154 5.01 31.33 9.14
CA TRP A 154 4.15 32.15 8.29
C TRP A 154 3.03 31.38 7.60
N THR A 155 3.25 30.14 7.18
CA THR A 155 2.19 29.27 6.65
C THR A 155 1.11 29.04 7.69
N TYR A 156 1.50 28.76 8.94
CA TYR A 156 0.55 28.56 10.04
C TYR A 156 -0.17 29.86 10.44
N VAL A 157 0.53 30.99 10.44
CA VAL A 157 -0.07 32.32 10.70
C VAL A 157 -1.08 32.69 9.61
N LEU A 158 -0.77 32.43 8.34
CA LEU A 158 -1.69 32.66 7.21
C LEU A 158 -2.94 31.80 7.34
N VAL A 159 -2.78 30.49 7.54
CA VAL A 159 -3.91 29.56 7.70
C VAL A 159 -4.75 29.94 8.92
N GLY A 160 -4.12 30.23 10.07
CA GLY A 160 -4.80 30.68 11.27
C GLY A 160 -5.54 32.00 11.07
N GLY A 161 -4.92 32.97 10.39
CA GLY A 161 -5.54 34.26 10.05
C GLY A 161 -6.77 34.11 9.17
N VAL A 162 -6.71 33.25 8.14
CA VAL A 162 -7.85 32.95 7.26
C VAL A 162 -9.01 32.32 8.05
N VAL A 163 -8.72 31.39 8.95
CA VAL A 163 -9.74 30.76 9.82
C VAL A 163 -10.41 31.80 10.73
N VAL A 164 -9.64 32.72 11.33
CA VAL A 164 -10.18 33.80 12.17
C VAL A 164 -11.06 34.75 11.36
N ILE A 165 -10.63 35.14 10.15
CA ILE A 165 -11.42 36.01 9.26
C ILE A 165 -12.73 35.34 8.85
N LEU A 166 -12.69 34.07 8.45
CA LEU A 166 -13.90 33.30 8.11
C LEU A 166 -14.85 33.17 9.31
N GLY A 167 -14.31 32.87 10.50
CA GLY A 167 -15.09 32.83 11.74
C GLY A 167 -15.76 34.17 12.06
N ALA A 168 -15.03 35.28 11.92
CA ALA A 168 -15.56 36.63 12.11
C ALA A 168 -16.66 36.97 11.09
N LEU A 169 -16.47 36.63 9.81
CA LEU A 169 -17.48 36.84 8.76
C LEU A 169 -18.77 36.05 9.04
N VAL A 170 -18.65 34.80 9.50
CA VAL A 170 -19.80 33.98 9.92
C VAL A 170 -20.51 34.62 11.11
N ALA A 171 -19.77 35.03 12.15
CA ALA A 171 -20.34 35.70 13.32
C ALA A 171 -21.06 37.01 12.95
N ILE A 172 -20.48 37.82 12.05
CA ILE A 172 -21.09 39.05 11.53
C ILE A 172 -22.38 38.74 10.76
N ARG A 173 -22.40 37.70 9.91
CA ARG A 173 -23.63 37.28 9.21
C ARG A 173 -24.72 36.80 10.17
N LEU A 174 -24.37 36.01 11.18
CA LEU A 174 -25.33 35.52 12.17
C LEU A 174 -25.89 36.65 13.05
N THR A 175 -25.06 37.61 13.46
CA THR A 175 -25.49 38.75 14.29
C THR A 175 -26.28 39.79 13.48
N SER A 176 -25.88 40.08 12.23
CA SER A 176 -26.64 40.96 11.33
C SER A 176 -27.99 40.35 10.91
N GLY A 177 -28.06 39.03 10.71
CA GLY A 177 -29.31 38.30 10.50
C GLY A 177 -30.25 38.39 11.71
N LYS A 178 -29.73 38.27 12.94
CA LYS A 178 -30.50 38.48 14.17
C LYS A 178 -31.00 39.93 14.32
N ARG A 179 -30.17 40.93 14.01
CA ARG A 179 -30.55 42.36 14.03
C ARG A 179 -31.67 42.68 13.03
N LYS A 180 -31.58 42.19 11.79
CA LYS A 180 -32.66 42.34 10.78
C LYS A 180 -33.98 41.69 11.22
N LYS A 181 -33.93 40.54 11.91
CA LYS A 181 -35.12 39.84 12.42
C LYS A 181 -35.80 40.59 13.57
N HIS A 182 -35.03 41.29 14.41
CA HIS A 182 -35.54 42.15 15.48
C HIS A 182 -36.13 43.48 14.96
N GLY A 183 -35.54 44.06 13.91
CA GLY A 183 -36.05 45.30 13.29
C GLY A 183 -37.37 45.12 12.52
N ARG A 184 -37.73 43.89 12.15
CA ARG A 184 -38.97 43.55 11.42
C ARG A 184 -40.15 43.16 12.33
N ARG A 185 -39.95 43.20 13.65
CA ARG A 185 -40.91 42.78 14.69
C ARG A 185 -41.48 43.97 15.50
N LYS A 186 -41.32 45.19 14.98
CA LYS A 186 -42.00 46.41 15.43
C LYS A 186 -42.99 46.85 14.38
#